data_AF-A0A098ECM2-F1
#
_entry.id   AF-A0A098ECM2-F1
#
_cell.length_a   1.000
_cell.length_b   1.000
_cell.length_c   1.000
_cell.angle_alpha   90.00
_cell.angle_beta   90.00
_cell.angle_gamma   90.00
#
_symmetry.space_group_name_H-M   'P 1'
#
loop_
_entity.id
_entity.type
_entity.pdbx_description
1 polymer ?
#
loop_
_entity_poly.entity_id
_entity_poly.type
_entity_poly.pdbx_seq_one_letter_code
_entity_poly.pdbx_strand_id
1 'polypeptide(L)'
;MKKWNWWGWIKGITTAGHCSNNQSYNGNNLPFKSENWAGSYDIQWHTAPGYTVINKIQVQSGGSTRTITAKKSRNNQNIGEYVCKYGKNTNYTCGYICSKNFNPQTQQNNVPTFILVNNTANWPVLAGPGDSGGPWFNTNTAYGTLKGGFTSGPNAGDAYYMAVNYVESGLDVTVMTS
;
A
#
# COMPACT_ATOMS: atom_id res chain seq x y z
N MET A 1 5.25 3.49 9.26
CA MET A 1 5.35 4.95 9.05
C MET A 1 5.69 5.62 10.38
N LYS A 2 5.89 6.94 10.37
CA LYS A 2 5.97 7.79 11.56
C LYS A 2 5.18 9.08 11.36
N LYS A 3 4.65 9.66 12.44
CA LYS A 3 3.92 10.94 12.47
C LYS A 3 4.46 11.82 13.59
N TRP A 4 4.65 13.11 13.33
CA TRP A 4 5.09 14.06 14.35
C TRP A 4 3.91 14.48 15.24
N ASN A 5 4.11 14.58 16.56
CA ASN A 5 3.05 14.94 17.50
C ASN A 5 3.48 15.93 18.59
N TRP A 6 4.28 16.96 18.28
CA TRP A 6 4.80 17.98 19.23
C TRP A 6 5.74 17.44 20.33
N TRP A 7 5.58 16.18 20.74
CA TRP A 7 6.36 15.47 21.75
C TRP A 7 7.36 14.48 21.13
N GLY A 8 7.34 14.33 19.80
CA GLY A 8 8.25 13.46 19.08
C GLY A 8 7.60 12.78 17.86
N TRP A 9 8.24 11.71 17.42
CA TRP A 9 7.74 10.85 16.35
C TRP A 9 7.00 9.65 16.93
N ILE A 10 5.72 9.53 16.61
CA ILE A 10 4.94 8.30 16.85
C ILE A 10 5.09 7.38 15.65
N LYS A 11 5.51 6.14 15.89
CA LYS A 11 5.52 5.09 14.87
C LYS A 11 4.21 4.32 14.84
N GLY A 12 3.91 3.74 13.69
CA GLY A 12 2.65 3.04 13.45
C GLY A 12 2.58 2.42 12.06
N ILE A 13 1.43 1.83 11.77
CA ILE A 13 1.15 1.05 10.57
C ILE A 13 -0.03 1.67 9.83
N THR A 14 -0.01 1.58 8.51
CA THR A 14 -1.14 1.98 7.66
C THR A 14 -1.81 0.75 7.07
N THR A 15 -3.11 0.86 6.79
CA THR A 15 -3.84 -0.06 5.90
C THR A 15 -4.77 0.76 5.00
N ALA A 16 -5.50 0.11 4.08
CA ALA A 16 -6.44 0.81 3.21
C ALA A 16 -7.59 1.43 4.02
N GLY A 17 -8.07 2.60 3.62
CA GLY A 17 -9.14 3.33 4.29
C GLY A 17 -10.47 2.58 4.25
N HIS A 18 -10.75 1.83 3.18
CA HIS A 18 -11.95 1.00 3.11
C HIS A 18 -11.94 -0.25 4.02
N CYS A 19 -10.85 -0.52 4.75
CA CYS A 19 -10.80 -1.61 5.72
C CYS A 19 -11.44 -1.21 7.06
N SER A 20 -11.86 -2.20 7.85
CA SER A 20 -12.36 -1.95 9.22
C SER A 20 -11.36 -1.17 10.06
N ASN A 21 -11.84 -0.26 10.91
CA ASN A 21 -10.99 0.46 11.88
C ASN A 21 -10.47 -0.46 13.00
N ASN A 22 -11.03 -1.67 13.14
CA ASN A 22 -10.61 -2.65 14.12
C ASN A 22 -9.57 -3.60 13.49
N GLN A 23 -8.29 -3.23 13.61
CA GLN A 23 -7.17 -3.94 12.99
C GLN A 23 -6.27 -4.61 14.03
N SER A 24 -5.64 -5.71 13.63
CA SER A 24 -4.61 -6.38 14.43
C SER A 24 -3.52 -6.98 13.55
N TYR A 25 -2.32 -7.12 14.12
CA TYR A 25 -1.19 -7.75 13.45
C TYR A 25 -0.40 -8.61 14.43
N ASN A 26 -0.19 -9.89 14.10
CA ASN A 26 0.48 -10.87 14.96
C ASN A 26 -0.05 -10.88 16.41
N GLY A 27 -1.37 -10.85 16.58
CA GLY A 27 -2.03 -10.81 17.89
C GLY A 27 -2.01 -9.46 18.60
N ASN A 28 -1.32 -8.45 18.04
CA ASN A 28 -1.28 -7.10 18.61
C ASN A 28 -2.42 -6.24 18.04
N ASN A 29 -3.19 -5.60 18.93
CA ASN A 29 -4.15 -4.59 18.53
C ASN A 29 -3.44 -3.39 17.87
N LEU A 30 -4.04 -2.86 16.80
CA LEU A 30 -3.58 -1.66 16.10
C LEU A 30 -4.62 -0.55 16.29
N PRO A 31 -4.53 0.28 17.36
CA PRO A 31 -5.53 1.32 17.60
C PRO A 31 -5.60 2.33 16.46
N PHE A 32 -6.80 2.48 15.90
CA PHE A 32 -7.13 3.47 14.88
C PHE A 32 -6.84 4.90 15.35
N LYS A 33 -6.39 5.74 14.41
CA LYS A 33 -6.11 7.16 14.67
C LYS A 33 -6.76 8.10 13.67
N SER A 34 -6.76 7.76 12.39
CA SER A 34 -7.30 8.62 11.34
C SER A 34 -7.45 7.86 10.03
N GLU A 35 -8.39 8.28 9.20
CA GLU A 35 -8.67 7.71 7.87
C GLU A 35 -8.82 8.82 6.84
N ASN A 36 -8.50 8.50 5.60
CA ASN A 36 -8.91 9.24 4.42
C ASN A 36 -9.30 8.26 3.31
N TRP A 37 -10.61 8.17 3.04
CA TRP A 37 -11.21 7.32 2.02
C TRP A 37 -12.06 8.15 1.04
N ALA A 38 -11.44 9.15 0.44
CA ALA A 38 -12.05 10.01 -0.58
C ALA A 38 -11.01 10.50 -1.58
N GLY A 39 -11.46 10.88 -2.79
CA GLY A 39 -10.57 11.49 -3.77
C GLY A 39 -9.46 10.56 -4.21
N SER A 40 -8.22 10.99 -3.97
CA SER A 40 -6.99 10.25 -4.28
C SER A 40 -6.61 9.23 -3.20
N TYR A 41 -7.35 9.17 -2.10
CA TYR A 41 -6.92 8.56 -0.86
C TYR A 41 -7.72 7.30 -0.53
N ASP A 42 -7.00 6.26 -0.13
CA ASP A 42 -7.57 5.04 0.44
C ASP A 42 -6.61 4.54 1.50
N ILE A 43 -6.63 5.19 2.65
CA ILE A 43 -5.64 4.96 3.70
C ILE A 43 -6.20 5.24 5.08
N GLN A 44 -5.79 4.44 6.06
CA GLN A 44 -5.96 4.72 7.48
C GLN A 44 -4.66 4.48 8.22
N TRP A 45 -4.51 5.16 9.36
CA TRP A 45 -3.34 5.15 10.22
C TRP A 45 -3.69 4.58 11.59
N HIS A 46 -2.81 3.69 12.06
CA HIS A 46 -2.92 3.05 13.36
C HIS A 46 -1.60 3.18 14.12
N THR A 47 -1.71 3.40 15.43
CA THR A 47 -0.59 3.14 16.34
C THR A 47 -0.40 1.64 16.53
N ALA A 48 0.78 1.22 16.99
CA ALA A 48 1.10 -0.19 17.19
C ALA A 48 1.86 -0.42 18.52
N PRO A 49 1.24 -0.18 19.69
CA PRO A 49 1.94 -0.21 20.98
C PRO A 49 2.52 -1.59 21.35
N GLY A 50 1.91 -2.69 20.89
CA GLY A 50 2.41 -4.05 21.10
C GLY A 50 3.40 -4.55 20.03
N TYR A 51 3.74 -3.72 19.05
CA TYR A 51 4.56 -4.13 17.92
C TYR A 51 5.67 -3.12 17.60
N THR A 52 6.90 -3.62 17.46
CA THR A 52 8.03 -2.77 17.08
C THR A 52 7.95 -2.44 15.59
N VAL A 53 7.47 -1.24 15.29
CA VAL A 53 7.38 -0.74 13.92
C VAL A 53 8.78 -0.41 13.39
N ILE A 54 9.16 -1.08 12.30
CA ILE A 54 10.44 -0.92 11.60
C ILE A 54 10.20 -0.67 10.11
N ASN A 55 11.22 -0.20 9.39
CA ASN A 55 11.17 0.09 7.95
C ASN A 55 11.35 -1.18 7.10
N LYS A 56 10.70 -2.29 7.48
CA LYS A 56 10.78 -3.56 6.75
C LYS A 56 9.44 -3.95 6.17
N ILE A 57 9.47 -4.53 4.97
CA ILE A 57 8.33 -5.12 4.28
C ILE A 57 8.58 -6.61 4.04
N GLN A 58 7.54 -7.41 4.00
CA GLN A 58 7.66 -8.82 3.62
C GLN A 58 7.85 -8.95 2.11
N VAL A 59 8.66 -9.92 1.69
CA VAL A 59 8.97 -10.18 0.27
C VAL A 59 8.73 -11.62 -0.16
N GLN A 60 8.45 -12.53 0.77
CA GLN A 60 8.12 -13.93 0.49
C GLN A 60 7.23 -14.48 1.61
N SER A 61 6.50 -15.55 1.32
CA SER A 61 5.87 -16.38 2.35
C SER A 61 6.96 -16.96 3.26
N GLY A 62 6.73 -16.98 4.58
CA GLY A 62 7.72 -17.47 5.57
C GLY A 62 8.54 -16.38 6.28
N GLY A 63 8.26 -15.10 6.03
CA GLY A 63 8.77 -14.00 6.86
C GLY A 63 10.05 -13.33 6.38
N SER A 64 10.58 -13.69 5.20
CA SER A 64 11.66 -12.95 4.56
C SER A 64 11.25 -11.48 4.39
N THR A 65 12.11 -10.57 4.86
CA THR A 65 11.83 -9.13 4.82
C THR A 65 12.90 -8.36 4.06
N ARG A 66 12.54 -7.16 3.61
CA ARG A 66 13.44 -6.19 2.99
C ARG A 66 13.30 -4.84 3.65
N THR A 67 14.44 -4.20 3.93
CA THR A 67 14.50 -2.84 4.46
C THR A 67 14.16 -1.84 3.35
N ILE A 68 13.27 -0.90 3.63
CA ILE A 68 12.96 0.23 2.77
C ILE A 68 13.93 1.36 3.09
N THR A 69 14.62 1.86 2.06
CA THR A 69 15.62 2.93 2.15
C THR A 69 15.29 4.12 1.26
N ALA A 70 14.33 3.97 0.33
CA ALA A 70 13.92 5.02 -0.59
C ALA A 70 12.40 5.01 -0.82
N LYS A 71 11.91 6.09 -1.42
CA LYS A 71 10.50 6.26 -1.81
C LYS A 71 10.46 6.82 -3.23
N LYS A 72 9.50 6.39 -4.03
CA LYS A 72 9.29 6.91 -5.39
C LYS A 72 7.90 7.48 -5.54
N SER A 73 7.80 8.81 -5.62
CA SER A 73 6.53 9.51 -5.79
C SER A 73 5.83 9.13 -7.09
N ARG A 74 4.51 9.29 -7.14
CA ARG A 74 3.68 9.02 -8.31
C ARG A 74 4.24 9.60 -9.60
N ASN A 75 4.66 10.87 -9.56
CA ASN A 75 5.12 11.56 -10.75
C ASN A 75 6.41 10.95 -11.30
N ASN A 76 7.24 10.36 -10.43
CA ASN A 76 8.52 9.75 -10.82
C ASN A 76 8.39 8.28 -11.25
N GLN A 77 7.26 7.63 -11.00
CA GLN A 77 6.98 6.27 -11.49
C GLN A 77 6.64 6.30 -12.98
N ASN A 78 7.10 5.32 -13.74
CA ASN A 78 6.90 5.29 -15.20
C ASN A 78 6.03 4.10 -15.62
N ILE A 79 5.27 4.28 -16.71
CA ILE A 79 4.60 3.18 -17.40
C ILE A 79 5.67 2.22 -17.93
N GLY A 80 5.45 0.92 -17.79
CA GLY A 80 6.41 -0.14 -18.10
C GLY A 80 7.35 -0.50 -16.94
N GLU A 81 7.30 0.20 -15.80
CA GLU A 81 8.14 -0.17 -14.66
C GLU A 81 7.65 -1.46 -13.99
N TYR A 82 8.61 -2.35 -13.73
CA TYR A 82 8.39 -3.53 -12.91
C TYR A 82 8.21 -3.13 -11.44
N VAL A 83 7.14 -3.63 -10.82
CA VAL A 83 6.83 -3.33 -9.43
C VAL A 83 6.16 -4.55 -8.79
N CYS A 84 6.47 -4.76 -7.51
CA CYS A 84 5.99 -5.88 -6.73
C CYS A 84 5.16 -5.41 -5.55
N LYS A 85 4.36 -6.32 -5.00
CA LYS A 85 3.60 -6.08 -3.79
C LYS A 85 3.70 -7.26 -2.85
N TYR A 86 3.42 -7.02 -1.58
CA TYR A 86 3.14 -8.07 -0.62
C TYR A 86 1.74 -7.89 -0.03
N GLY A 87 0.96 -8.97 0.03
CA GLY A 87 -0.37 -9.01 0.62
C GLY A 87 -0.58 -10.27 1.44
N LYS A 88 -1.49 -10.24 2.42
CA LYS A 88 -1.75 -11.34 3.35
C LYS A 88 -2.15 -12.65 2.64
N ASN A 89 -2.90 -12.54 1.55
CA ASN A 89 -3.54 -13.66 0.89
C ASN A 89 -2.81 -14.07 -0.38
N THR A 90 -2.37 -13.12 -1.20
CA THR A 90 -1.64 -13.42 -2.44
C THR A 90 -0.12 -13.32 -2.30
N ASN A 91 0.39 -13.03 -1.10
CA ASN A 91 1.82 -12.93 -0.80
C ASN A 91 2.53 -11.96 -1.77
N TYR A 92 3.71 -12.37 -2.25
CA TYR A 92 4.56 -11.62 -3.15
C TYR A 92 4.17 -11.87 -4.61
N THR A 93 3.67 -10.84 -5.29
CA THR A 93 3.37 -10.86 -6.73
C THR A 93 3.90 -9.58 -7.37
N CYS A 94 4.10 -9.61 -8.68
CA CYS A 94 4.68 -8.48 -9.40
C CYS A 94 4.05 -8.32 -10.77
N GLY A 95 4.09 -7.10 -11.30
CA GLY A 95 3.63 -6.80 -12.64
C GLY A 95 4.30 -5.55 -13.17
N TYR A 96 3.68 -4.96 -14.20
CA TYR A 96 4.20 -3.76 -14.85
C TYR A 96 3.18 -2.63 -14.81
N ILE A 97 3.61 -1.43 -14.42
CA ILE A 97 2.75 -0.26 -14.40
C ILE A 97 2.23 -0.01 -15.82
N CYS A 98 0.91 0.00 -16.02
CA CYS A 98 0.29 0.22 -17.33
C CYS A 98 -0.45 1.57 -17.40
N SER A 99 -0.86 2.12 -16.26
CA SER A 99 -1.50 3.43 -16.17
C SER A 99 -1.16 4.11 -14.87
N LYS A 100 -1.01 5.44 -14.92
CA LYS A 100 -0.88 6.28 -13.72
C LYS A 100 -2.20 6.96 -13.37
N ASN A 101 -3.19 6.93 -14.28
CA ASN A 101 -4.43 7.69 -14.20
C ASN A 101 -5.64 6.76 -14.04
N PHE A 102 -5.52 5.74 -13.19
CA PHE A 102 -6.61 4.81 -12.94
C PHE A 102 -7.61 5.39 -11.94
N ASN A 103 -8.90 5.23 -12.24
CA ASN A 103 -10.00 5.62 -11.37
C ASN A 103 -10.69 4.36 -10.83
N PRO A 104 -10.60 4.06 -9.52
CA PRO A 104 -11.24 2.89 -8.93
C PRO A 104 -12.77 2.91 -8.97
N GLN A 105 -13.40 4.08 -9.04
CA GLN A 105 -14.86 4.27 -8.94
C GLN A 105 -15.49 3.63 -7.68
N THR A 106 -14.74 3.50 -6.59
CA THR A 106 -15.19 2.81 -5.36
C THR A 106 -15.27 3.70 -4.12
N GLN A 107 -14.89 4.97 -4.19
CA GLN A 107 -14.88 5.90 -3.04
C GLN A 107 -15.54 7.24 -3.34
N GLN A 108 -15.80 8.07 -2.33
CA GLN A 108 -16.39 9.39 -2.57
C GLN A 108 -15.41 10.29 -3.34
N ASN A 109 -15.92 11.15 -4.23
CA ASN A 109 -15.14 12.13 -4.98
C ASN A 109 -13.97 11.53 -5.79
N ASN A 110 -14.13 10.31 -6.31
CA ASN A 110 -13.05 9.59 -7.02
C ASN A 110 -12.33 10.48 -8.04
N VAL A 111 -11.00 10.44 -8.02
CA VAL A 111 -10.14 11.06 -9.04
C VAL A 111 -9.21 10.02 -9.67
N PRO A 112 -8.84 10.17 -10.95
CA PRO A 112 -8.00 9.22 -11.68
C PRO A 112 -6.52 9.35 -11.28
N THR A 113 -6.18 8.97 -10.06
CA THR A 113 -4.83 9.16 -9.49
C THR A 113 -4.14 7.86 -9.09
N PHE A 114 -4.84 6.73 -9.14
CA PHE A 114 -4.30 5.43 -8.77
C PHE A 114 -3.40 4.88 -9.89
N ILE A 115 -2.42 4.08 -9.49
CA ILE A 115 -1.54 3.37 -10.42
C ILE A 115 -2.15 2.00 -10.70
N LEU A 116 -2.35 1.66 -11.98
CA LEU A 116 -2.74 0.33 -12.43
C LEU A 116 -1.51 -0.45 -12.86
N VAL A 117 -1.45 -1.72 -12.48
CA VAL A 117 -0.38 -2.66 -12.76
C VAL A 117 -0.97 -3.87 -13.46
N ASN A 118 -0.45 -4.14 -14.66
CA ASN A 118 -0.81 -5.32 -15.43
C ASN A 118 -0.07 -6.56 -14.96
N ASN A 119 -0.78 -7.69 -14.91
CA ASN A 119 -0.26 -9.00 -14.56
C ASN A 119 0.43 -9.71 -15.74
N THR A 120 1.35 -9.03 -16.42
CA THR A 120 2.12 -9.64 -17.53
C THR A 120 3.34 -10.43 -17.06
N ALA A 121 3.51 -10.61 -15.74
CA ALA A 121 4.59 -11.39 -15.14
C ALA A 121 4.18 -12.83 -14.78
N ASN A 122 3.07 -13.33 -15.35
CA ASN A 122 2.58 -14.71 -15.22
C ASN A 122 2.22 -15.14 -13.78
N TRP A 123 1.67 -14.25 -12.96
CA TRP A 123 1.04 -14.67 -11.69
C TRP A 123 -0.40 -15.11 -11.92
N PRO A 124 -0.99 -15.97 -11.07
CA PRO A 124 -2.42 -16.29 -11.16
C PRO A 124 -3.30 -15.05 -11.02
N VAL A 125 -3.00 -14.20 -10.04
CA VAL A 125 -3.57 -12.87 -9.82
C VAL A 125 -2.54 -11.99 -9.13
N LEU A 126 -2.58 -10.67 -9.33
CA LEU A 126 -1.74 -9.75 -8.58
C LEU A 126 -2.25 -9.53 -7.17
N ALA A 127 -3.56 -9.43 -6.93
CA ALA A 127 -4.11 -9.17 -5.61
C ALA A 127 -5.49 -9.82 -5.42
N GLY A 128 -5.86 -10.09 -4.17
CA GLY A 128 -7.17 -10.58 -3.79
C GLY A 128 -7.72 -9.89 -2.54
N PRO A 129 -8.98 -10.21 -2.14
CA PRO A 129 -9.57 -9.72 -0.89
C PRO A 129 -8.62 -9.98 0.27
N GLY A 130 -8.46 -9.02 1.19
CA GLY A 130 -7.57 -9.15 2.36
C GLY A 130 -6.11 -8.70 2.14
N ASP A 131 -5.69 -8.44 0.90
CA ASP A 131 -4.37 -7.84 0.64
C ASP A 131 -4.36 -6.31 0.83
N SER A 132 -5.54 -5.67 0.88
CA SER A 132 -5.74 -4.22 0.98
C SER A 132 -4.82 -3.56 2.01
N GLY A 133 -4.19 -2.45 1.62
CA GLY A 133 -3.21 -1.75 2.45
C GLY A 133 -1.78 -2.29 2.35
N GLY A 134 -1.58 -3.47 1.77
CA GLY A 134 -0.26 -4.09 1.56
C GLY A 134 0.69 -3.21 0.73
N PRO A 135 2.01 -3.27 0.98
CA PRO A 135 2.98 -2.39 0.31
C PRO A 135 3.19 -2.77 -1.17
N TRP A 136 3.31 -1.76 -2.02
CA TRP A 136 3.93 -1.84 -3.35
C TRP A 136 5.34 -1.26 -3.30
N PHE A 137 6.27 -1.92 -3.97
CA PHE A 137 7.70 -1.61 -3.92
C PHE A 137 8.46 -2.18 -5.11
N ASN A 138 9.64 -1.63 -5.37
CA ASN A 138 10.65 -2.25 -6.22
C ASN A 138 12.00 -2.14 -5.51
N THR A 139 12.77 -3.23 -5.46
CA THR A 139 13.98 -3.36 -4.62
C THR A 139 13.71 -2.82 -3.20
N ASN A 140 14.45 -1.81 -2.73
CA ASN A 140 14.34 -1.17 -1.42
C ASN A 140 13.52 0.14 -1.45
N THR A 141 12.79 0.38 -2.54
CA THR A 141 12.05 1.62 -2.78
C THR A 141 10.56 1.39 -2.62
N ALA A 142 9.91 2.17 -1.74
CA ALA A 142 8.45 2.15 -1.58
C ALA A 142 7.74 2.92 -2.71
N TYR A 143 6.69 2.31 -3.28
CA TYR A 143 5.90 2.86 -4.40
C TYR A 143 4.48 3.23 -3.98
N GLY A 144 3.87 2.51 -3.05
CA GLY A 144 2.49 2.78 -2.62
C GLY A 144 1.88 1.71 -1.73
N THR A 145 0.56 1.78 -1.57
CA THR A 145 -0.25 0.82 -0.81
C THR A 145 -1.39 0.30 -1.67
N LEU A 146 -1.58 -1.02 -1.65
CA LEU A 146 -2.60 -1.70 -2.45
C LEU A 146 -3.99 -1.20 -2.07
N LYS A 147 -4.80 -0.90 -3.08
CA LYS A 147 -6.22 -0.65 -2.91
C LYS A 147 -7.06 -1.87 -3.28
N GLY A 148 -6.79 -2.46 -4.44
CA GLY A 148 -7.59 -3.60 -4.91
C GLY A 148 -6.99 -4.29 -6.13
N GLY A 149 -7.66 -5.37 -6.54
CA GLY A 149 -7.35 -6.12 -7.75
C GLY A 149 -8.60 -6.62 -8.43
N PHE A 150 -8.45 -7.09 -9.65
CA PHE A 150 -9.53 -7.62 -10.47
C PHE A 150 -9.46 -9.14 -10.51
N THR A 151 -10.57 -9.80 -10.25
CA THR A 151 -10.69 -11.27 -10.35
C THR A 151 -11.48 -11.71 -11.60
N SER A 152 -12.06 -10.75 -12.34
CA SER A 152 -12.87 -11.00 -13.53
C SER A 152 -12.85 -9.80 -14.48
N GLY A 153 -13.39 -9.99 -15.69
CA GLY A 153 -13.46 -8.94 -16.71
C GLY A 153 -12.16 -8.75 -17.49
N PRO A 154 -12.05 -7.67 -18.29
CA PRO A 154 -10.92 -7.46 -19.20
C PRO A 154 -9.58 -7.22 -18.49
N ASN A 155 -9.61 -6.82 -17.22
CA ASN A 155 -8.41 -6.61 -16.39
C ASN A 155 -8.18 -7.77 -15.41
N ALA A 156 -8.80 -8.94 -15.61
CA ALA A 156 -8.70 -10.05 -14.67
C ALA A 156 -7.23 -10.38 -14.37
N GLY A 157 -6.88 -10.41 -13.08
CA GLY A 157 -5.53 -10.61 -12.59
C GLY A 157 -4.76 -9.32 -12.27
N ASP A 158 -5.17 -8.17 -12.80
CA ASP A 158 -4.49 -6.89 -12.56
C ASP A 158 -4.77 -6.32 -11.16
N ALA A 159 -3.94 -5.36 -10.73
CA ALA A 159 -4.11 -4.70 -9.45
C ALA A 159 -3.75 -3.22 -9.51
N TYR A 160 -4.26 -2.45 -8.56
CA TYR A 160 -4.04 -1.02 -8.50
C TYR A 160 -3.79 -0.51 -7.08
N TYR A 161 -3.00 0.55 -6.99
CA TYR A 161 -2.50 1.07 -5.72
C TYR A 161 -2.50 2.58 -5.64
N MET A 162 -2.56 3.08 -4.42
CA MET A 162 -2.36 4.49 -4.09
C MET A 162 -0.86 4.75 -3.96
N ALA A 163 -0.35 5.75 -4.68
CA ALA A 163 1.08 6.07 -4.66
C ALA A 163 1.57 6.57 -3.30
N VAL A 164 2.85 6.33 -2.99
CA VAL A 164 3.46 6.56 -1.67
C VAL A 164 3.34 8.00 -1.17
N ASN A 165 3.46 9.00 -2.05
CA ASN A 165 3.33 10.40 -1.65
C ASN A 165 1.88 10.76 -1.28
N TYR A 166 0.87 10.03 -1.75
CA TYR A 166 -0.52 10.20 -1.31
C TYR A 166 -0.81 9.47 0.00
N VAL A 167 -0.10 8.38 0.30
CA VAL A 167 -0.08 7.79 1.65
C VAL A 167 0.39 8.85 2.65
N GLU A 168 1.48 9.54 2.34
CA GLU A 168 2.10 10.53 3.21
C GLU A 168 1.22 11.78 3.38
N SER A 169 0.79 12.38 2.26
CA SER A 169 -0.01 13.61 2.30
C SER A 169 -1.44 13.41 2.79
N GLY A 170 -2.00 12.20 2.63
CA GLY A 170 -3.40 11.93 2.98
C GLY A 170 -3.68 11.91 4.49
N LEU A 171 -2.66 11.63 5.31
CA LEU A 171 -2.78 11.51 6.76
C LEU A 171 -1.68 12.25 7.53
N ASP A 172 -0.82 13.01 6.84
CA ASP A 172 0.36 13.67 7.41
C ASP A 172 1.26 12.67 8.16
N VAL A 173 1.67 11.63 7.43
CA VAL A 173 2.57 10.56 7.91
C VAL A 173 3.79 10.48 7.00
N THR A 174 4.88 9.89 7.47
CA THR A 174 6.10 9.68 6.69
C THR A 174 6.48 8.20 6.66
N VAL A 175 6.73 7.65 5.47
CA VAL A 175 7.33 6.31 5.34
C VAL A 175 8.72 6.35 5.94
N MET A 176 9.04 5.36 6.79
CA MET A 176 10.35 5.25 7.39
C MET A 176 11.33 4.68 6.37
N THR A 177 12.46 5.35 6.16
CA THR A 177 13.56 4.92 5.29
C THR A 177 14.86 4.66 6.05
N SER A 178 14.85 4.93 7.36
CA SER A 178 15.93 4.77 8.34
C SER A 178 15.31 4.61 9.72
#